data_AF-A0AAV3J3M7-F1
#
_entry.id   AF-A0AAV3J3M7-F1
#
_cell.length_a   1.000
_cell.length_b   1.000
_cell.length_c   1.000
_cell.angle_alpha   90.00
_cell.angle_beta   90.00
_cell.angle_gamma   90.00
#
_symmetry.space_group_name_H-M   'P 1'
#
loop_
_entity.id
_entity.type
_entity.pdbx_description
1 polymer ?
#
loop_
_entity_poly.entity_id
_entity_poly.type
_entity_poly.pdbx_seq_one_letter_code
_entity_poly.pdbx_strand_id
1 'polypeptide(L)'
;MEIREVIEKIKQEKYDFSKPWTSLDRSDYKEGYNDASDDIIGIVNQLDEPTKVIAHLAEKWHEDIGPVLWWDFPVEEPPYCGTPLDDDFPKYKRHFTELHIPDEVEEEPKWVVKIEDNGSAYFVDFFDELQPHLVYGLSGEVMRFDSEDKANAIVTLIECGTVEKV
;
A
#
# COMPACT_ATOMS: atom_id res chain seq x y z
N MET A 1 -1.31 -8.37 -6.52
CA MET A 1 -2.59 -9.05 -6.23
C MET A 1 -2.51 -9.49 -4.78
N GLU A 2 -3.26 -8.82 -3.93
CA GLU A 2 -3.21 -9.03 -2.49
C GLU A 2 -3.71 -10.43 -2.10
N ILE A 3 -3.17 -11.01 -1.03
CA ILE A 3 -3.62 -12.32 -0.51
C ILE A 3 -5.14 -12.34 -0.29
N ARG A 4 -5.70 -11.23 0.19
CA ARG A 4 -7.15 -11.05 0.38
C ARG A 4 -7.94 -11.16 -0.93
N GLU A 5 -7.41 -10.61 -2.02
CA GLU A 5 -8.03 -10.67 -3.35
C GLU A 5 -8.03 -12.11 -3.90
N VAL A 6 -6.96 -12.87 -3.64
CA VAL A 6 -6.85 -14.28 -4.01
C VAL A 6 -7.89 -15.13 -3.27
N ILE A 7 -8.01 -14.94 -1.95
CA ILE A 7 -9.00 -15.65 -1.13
C ILE A 7 -10.42 -15.38 -1.63
N GLU A 8 -10.72 -14.12 -1.99
CA GLU A 8 -12.05 -13.76 -2.48
C GLU A 8 -12.36 -14.42 -3.82
N LYS A 9 -11.38 -14.49 -4.74
CA LYS A 9 -11.53 -15.24 -6.00
C LYS A 9 -11.81 -16.72 -5.75
N ILE A 10 -11.07 -17.37 -4.84
CA ILE A 10 -11.29 -18.79 -4.51
C ILE A 10 -12.70 -19.01 -3.95
N LYS A 11 -13.19 -18.11 -3.07
CA LYS A 11 -14.56 -18.20 -2.54
C LYS A 11 -15.63 -18.07 -3.63
N GLN A 12 -15.40 -17.22 -4.62
CA GLN A 12 -16.31 -17.04 -5.76
C GLN A 12 -16.34 -18.26 -6.69
N GLU A 13 -15.24 -19.00 -6.77
CA GLU A 13 -15.14 -20.23 -7.57
C GLU A 13 -15.77 -21.45 -6.89
N LYS A 14 -15.98 -21.43 -5.56
CA LYS A 14 -16.66 -22.51 -4.83
C LYS A 14 -18.02 -22.83 -5.46
N TYR A 15 -18.37 -24.11 -5.48
CA TYR A 15 -19.63 -24.57 -6.05
C TYR A 15 -20.81 -24.06 -5.21
N ASP A 16 -21.73 -23.38 -5.89
CA ASP A 16 -22.99 -22.92 -5.32
C ASP A 16 -24.07 -24.00 -5.47
N PHE A 17 -24.37 -24.68 -4.36
CA PHE A 17 -25.40 -25.72 -4.29
C PHE A 17 -26.82 -25.21 -4.55
N SER A 18 -27.04 -23.88 -4.58
CA SER A 18 -28.35 -23.30 -4.89
C SER A 18 -28.63 -23.20 -6.41
N LYS A 19 -27.61 -23.35 -7.26
CA LYS A 19 -27.77 -23.27 -8.72
C LYS A 19 -28.34 -24.57 -9.29
N PRO A 20 -29.19 -24.48 -10.34
CA PRO A 20 -29.89 -25.63 -10.89
C PRO A 20 -28.92 -26.65 -11.51
N TRP A 21 -29.37 -27.90 -11.49
CA TRP A 21 -28.67 -29.11 -11.91
C TRP A 21 -27.89 -28.96 -13.23
N THR A 22 -26.60 -29.30 -13.18
CA THR A 22 -25.75 -29.55 -14.35
C THR A 22 -25.51 -31.06 -14.51
N SER A 23 -25.27 -31.54 -15.74
CA SER A 23 -25.12 -32.97 -16.09
C SER A 23 -23.95 -33.71 -15.43
N LEU A 24 -23.11 -33.01 -14.66
CA LEU A 24 -22.00 -33.54 -13.88
C LEU A 24 -22.42 -33.64 -12.40
N ASP A 25 -23.26 -34.63 -12.07
CA ASP A 25 -23.72 -34.82 -10.70
C ASP A 25 -23.09 -36.06 -10.06
N ARG A 26 -22.04 -35.80 -9.30
CA ARG A 26 -21.78 -36.54 -8.07
C ARG A 26 -21.69 -35.47 -6.98
N SER A 27 -22.59 -35.50 -6.01
CA SER A 27 -22.52 -34.69 -4.79
C SER A 27 -21.10 -34.68 -4.22
N ASP A 28 -20.47 -35.85 -4.23
CA ASP A 28 -19.12 -36.11 -3.73
C ASP A 28 -18.04 -35.29 -4.46
N TYR A 29 -18.23 -34.99 -5.75
CA TYR A 29 -17.30 -34.15 -6.51
C TYR A 29 -17.41 -32.68 -6.10
N LYS A 30 -18.63 -32.19 -5.90
CA LYS A 30 -18.90 -30.78 -5.53
C LYS A 30 -18.46 -30.51 -4.09
N GLU A 31 -18.74 -31.45 -3.19
CA GLU A 31 -18.28 -31.41 -1.80
C GLU A 31 -16.75 -31.45 -1.74
N GLY A 32 -16.12 -32.41 -2.42
CA GLY A 32 -14.66 -32.50 -2.49
C GLY A 32 -13.98 -31.27 -3.13
N TYR A 33 -14.62 -30.61 -4.11
CA TYR A 33 -14.12 -29.37 -4.68
C TYR A 33 -14.18 -28.20 -3.68
N ASN A 34 -15.27 -28.10 -2.91
CA ASN A 34 -15.41 -27.07 -1.88
C ASN A 34 -14.46 -27.32 -0.70
N ASP A 35 -14.28 -28.56 -0.27
CA ASP A 35 -13.33 -28.94 0.78
C ASP A 35 -11.89 -28.60 0.36
N ALA A 36 -11.50 -28.97 -0.87
CA ALA A 36 -10.19 -28.60 -1.41
C ALA A 36 -9.99 -27.08 -1.48
N SER A 37 -11.05 -26.33 -1.81
CA SER A 37 -10.99 -24.85 -1.81
C SER A 37 -10.78 -24.29 -0.41
N ASP A 38 -11.41 -24.87 0.61
CA ASP A 38 -11.21 -24.47 2.02
C ASP A 38 -9.80 -24.81 2.51
N ASP A 39 -9.26 -25.97 2.14
CA ASP A 39 -7.86 -26.33 2.42
C ASP A 39 -6.87 -25.35 1.77
N ILE A 40 -7.10 -24.98 0.51
CA ILE A 40 -6.28 -23.99 -0.21
C ILE A 40 -6.34 -22.63 0.49
N ILE A 41 -7.52 -22.17 0.90
CA ILE A 41 -7.65 -20.93 1.69
C ILE A 41 -6.85 -21.03 2.99
N GLY A 42 -6.87 -22.19 3.66
CA GLY A 42 -6.07 -22.46 4.85
C GLY A 42 -4.56 -22.28 4.62
N ILE A 43 -4.05 -22.82 3.50
CA ILE A 43 -2.64 -22.68 3.11
C ILE A 43 -2.32 -21.22 2.76
N VAL A 44 -3.18 -20.56 1.99
CA VAL A 44 -2.97 -19.16 1.57
C VAL A 44 -2.94 -18.22 2.78
N ASN A 45 -3.76 -18.45 3.80
CA ASN A 45 -3.71 -17.67 5.04
C ASN A 45 -2.37 -17.81 5.78
N GLN A 46 -1.70 -18.96 5.70
CA GLN A 46 -0.36 -19.13 6.29
C GLN A 46 0.70 -18.31 5.56
N LEU A 47 0.46 -17.95 4.30
CA LEU A 47 1.36 -17.05 3.55
C LEU A 47 1.22 -15.59 3.98
N ASP A 48 0.10 -15.22 4.62
CA ASP A 48 -0.13 -13.89 5.21
C ASP A 48 0.52 -13.78 6.61
N GLU A 49 1.01 -14.88 7.19
CA GLU A 49 1.76 -14.79 8.43
C GLU A 49 3.02 -13.94 8.20
N PRO A 50 3.25 -12.90 9.02
CA PRO A 50 4.41 -12.06 8.85
C PRO A 50 5.66 -12.94 8.89
N THR A 51 6.43 -12.90 7.80
CA THR A 51 7.67 -13.67 7.70
C THR A 51 8.47 -13.39 8.95
N LYS A 52 8.75 -14.44 9.73
CA LYS A 52 9.47 -14.29 10.99
C LYS A 52 10.86 -13.71 10.68
N VAL A 53 11.03 -12.43 10.95
CA VAL A 53 12.30 -11.74 10.74
C VAL A 53 13.29 -12.20 11.82
N ILE A 54 14.44 -12.70 11.39
CA ILE A 54 15.49 -13.18 12.28
C ILE A 54 16.59 -12.12 12.35
N ALA A 55 16.98 -11.74 13.56
CA ALA A 55 18.14 -10.89 13.75
C ALA A 55 19.43 -11.72 13.61
N HIS A 56 20.31 -11.30 12.71
CA HIS A 56 21.60 -11.91 12.45
C HIS A 56 22.69 -11.29 13.32
N LEU A 57 23.72 -12.05 13.70
CA LEU A 57 24.89 -11.51 14.41
C LEU A 57 25.63 -10.48 13.54
N ALA A 58 26.16 -9.43 14.16
CA ALA A 58 26.92 -8.35 13.51
C ALA A 58 28.05 -8.86 12.59
N GLU A 59 28.72 -9.94 12.97
CA GLU A 59 29.81 -10.55 12.20
C GLU A 59 29.38 -11.10 10.83
N LYS A 60 28.08 -11.33 10.62
CA LYS A 60 27.53 -11.78 9.34
C LYS A 60 27.31 -10.64 8.36
N TRP A 61 27.41 -9.39 8.82
CA TRP A 61 27.26 -8.24 7.95
C TRP A 61 28.51 -8.05 7.09
N HIS A 62 28.32 -7.62 5.85
CA HIS A 62 29.36 -7.20 4.93
C HIS A 62 28.81 -6.10 4.00
N GLU A 63 29.70 -5.35 3.35
CA GLU A 63 29.35 -4.14 2.57
C GLU A 63 28.28 -4.39 1.49
N ASP A 64 28.27 -5.57 0.85
CA ASP A 64 27.28 -5.90 -0.18
C ASP A 64 25.84 -6.01 0.35
N ILE A 65 25.63 -6.23 1.66
CA ILE A 65 24.29 -6.19 2.28
C ILE A 65 23.78 -4.74 2.35
N GLY A 66 24.69 -3.78 2.48
CA GLY A 66 24.35 -2.37 2.60
C GLY A 66 23.72 -2.00 3.95
N PRO A 67 22.91 -0.91 3.99
CA PRO A 67 22.27 -0.43 5.20
C PRO A 67 21.26 -1.42 5.79
N VAL A 68 21.27 -1.57 7.11
CA VAL A 68 20.40 -2.48 7.86
C VAL A 68 19.91 -1.83 9.15
N LEU A 69 18.97 -2.48 9.83
CA LEU A 69 18.59 -2.10 11.19
C LEU A 69 19.45 -2.84 12.20
N TRP A 70 20.18 -2.09 13.01
CA TRP A 70 21.10 -2.60 14.03
C TRP A 70 20.46 -2.60 15.41
N TRP A 71 20.52 -3.76 16.07
CA TRP A 71 19.88 -4.03 17.34
C TRP A 71 20.91 -4.34 18.43
N ASP A 72 20.56 -3.97 19.66
CA ASP A 72 21.14 -4.55 20.87
C ASP A 72 20.01 -5.18 21.68
N PHE A 73 20.28 -6.32 22.31
CA PHE A 73 19.29 -7.09 23.04
C PHE A 73 19.68 -7.21 24.52
N PRO A 74 18.74 -7.03 25.46
CA PRO A 74 17.31 -6.73 25.25
C PRO A 74 17.08 -5.34 24.62
N VAL A 75 15.93 -5.15 23.97
CA VAL A 75 15.63 -3.89 23.29
C VAL A 75 15.32 -2.81 24.32
N GLU A 76 16.28 -1.91 24.54
CA GLU A 76 16.14 -0.75 25.45
C GLU A 76 15.98 0.58 24.68
N GLU A 77 16.36 0.60 23.41
CA GLU A 77 16.29 1.77 22.53
C GLU A 77 15.97 1.34 21.08
N PRO A 78 15.54 2.28 20.21
CA PRO A 78 15.32 2.00 18.80
C PRO A 78 16.57 1.43 18.10
N PRO A 79 16.38 0.68 16.98
CA PRO A 79 17.50 0.24 16.18
C PRO A 79 18.20 1.43 15.50
N TYR A 80 19.50 1.31 15.27
CA TYR A 80 20.22 2.24 14.40
C TYR A 80 20.03 1.83 12.94
N CYS A 81 19.66 2.77 12.06
CA CYS A 81 19.51 2.53 10.63
C CYS A 81 20.75 3.03 9.91
N GLY A 82 21.49 2.14 9.24
CA GLY A 82 22.71 2.52 8.53
C GLY A 82 23.72 1.40 8.44
N THR A 83 25.00 1.77 8.36
CA THR A 83 26.13 0.85 8.22
C THR A 83 27.11 0.98 9.39
N PRO A 84 27.90 -0.06 9.71
CA PRO A 84 28.93 0.03 10.74
C PRO A 84 30.14 0.88 10.32
N LEU A 85 30.15 1.38 9.08
CA LEU A 85 31.14 2.31 8.56
C LEU A 85 30.75 3.79 8.81
N ASP A 86 29.53 4.05 9.27
CA ASP A 86 29.06 5.40 9.56
C ASP A 86 29.81 5.99 10.77
N ASP A 87 30.16 7.28 10.72
CA ASP A 87 30.95 7.94 11.78
C ASP A 87 30.29 7.86 13.16
N ASP A 88 28.96 7.96 13.19
CA ASP A 88 28.14 7.94 14.40
C ASP A 88 27.63 6.53 14.77
N PHE A 89 28.20 5.47 14.16
CA PHE A 89 27.73 4.10 14.39
C PHE A 89 27.90 3.66 15.87
N PRO A 90 26.82 3.22 16.54
CA PRO A 90 26.92 2.73 17.92
C PRO A 90 27.59 1.35 17.97
N LYS A 91 28.86 1.31 18.35
CA LYS A 91 29.71 0.09 18.35
C LYS A 91 29.23 -1.06 19.24
N TYR A 92 28.28 -0.82 20.13
CA TYR A 92 27.71 -1.86 21.00
C TYR A 92 26.59 -2.65 20.34
N LYS A 93 26.07 -2.25 19.17
CA LYS A 93 25.05 -3.01 18.44
C LYS A 93 25.63 -4.36 18.00
N ARG A 94 24.91 -5.45 18.29
CA ARG A 94 25.44 -6.83 18.11
C ARG A 94 24.67 -7.65 17.09
N HIS A 95 23.51 -7.19 16.67
CA HIS A 95 22.68 -7.89 15.71
C HIS A 95 22.15 -6.92 14.65
N PHE A 96 21.74 -7.46 13.51
CA PHE A 96 21.07 -6.69 12.48
C PHE A 96 19.90 -7.46 11.84
N THR A 97 18.96 -6.73 11.27
CA THR A 97 17.93 -7.25 10.36
C THR A 97 18.00 -6.47 9.04
N GLU A 98 17.89 -7.17 7.92
CA GLU A 98 17.95 -6.54 6.59
C GLU A 98 16.76 -5.59 6.36
N LEU A 99 17.01 -4.53 5.61
CA LEU A 99 15.97 -3.60 5.14
C LEU A 99 15.45 -4.09 3.78
N HIS A 100 14.21 -4.56 3.76
CA HIS A 100 13.53 -4.90 2.52
C HIS A 100 12.87 -3.64 1.95
N ILE A 101 13.31 -3.23 0.76
CA ILE A 101 12.66 -2.17 0.01
C ILE A 101 11.30 -2.71 -0.45
N PRO A 102 10.19 -1.99 -0.18
CA PRO A 102 8.88 -2.44 -0.63
C PRO A 102 8.82 -2.43 -2.17
N ASP A 103 8.19 -3.44 -2.75
CA ASP A 103 8.00 -3.56 -4.21
C ASP A 103 7.03 -2.51 -4.75
N GLU A 104 6.10 -2.04 -3.91
CA GLU A 104 5.10 -1.03 -4.24
C GLU A 104 5.25 0.17 -3.31
N VAL A 105 5.12 1.38 -3.86
CA VAL A 105 5.15 2.64 -3.12
C VAL A 105 3.81 3.32 -3.34
N GLU A 106 3.21 3.87 -2.29
CA GLU A 106 2.00 4.67 -2.40
C GLU A 106 2.27 5.85 -3.35
N GLU A 107 1.46 5.95 -4.41
CA GLU A 107 1.61 7.06 -5.35
C GLU A 107 1.20 8.36 -4.67
N GLU A 108 2.10 9.34 -4.67
CA GLU A 108 1.74 10.70 -4.25
C GLU A 108 0.56 11.21 -5.10
N PRO A 109 -0.43 11.90 -4.51
CA PRO A 109 -1.50 12.56 -5.27
C PRO A 109 -0.95 13.55 -6.29
N LYS A 110 -1.37 13.44 -7.57
CA LYS A 110 -0.79 14.20 -8.70
C LYS A 110 -1.80 15.08 -9.44
N TRP A 111 -3.08 14.95 -9.15
CA TRP A 111 -4.09 15.67 -9.90
C TRP A 111 -4.49 16.93 -9.16
N VAL A 112 -4.53 18.06 -9.85
CA VAL A 112 -4.96 19.34 -9.28
C VAL A 112 -6.04 19.95 -10.15
N VAL A 113 -6.87 20.81 -9.56
CA VAL A 113 -7.90 21.57 -10.29
C VAL A 113 -7.38 22.99 -10.50
N LYS A 114 -7.25 23.36 -11.77
CA LYS A 114 -6.77 24.65 -12.23
C LYS A 114 -7.90 25.47 -12.84
N ILE A 115 -7.99 26.72 -12.46
CA ILE A 115 -8.96 27.68 -12.97
C ILE A 115 -8.20 28.77 -13.72
N GLU A 116 -8.52 28.94 -15.00
CA GLU A 116 -7.92 30.00 -15.82
C GLU A 116 -8.66 31.33 -15.60
N ASP A 117 -8.21 32.11 -14.61
CA ASP A 117 -8.72 33.47 -14.37
C ASP A 117 -7.57 34.47 -14.10
N ASN A 118 -7.14 35.19 -15.14
CA ASN A 118 -6.15 36.29 -15.05
C ASN A 118 -4.86 35.97 -14.25
N GLY A 119 -4.43 34.71 -14.33
CA GLY A 119 -3.34 34.13 -13.55
C GLY A 119 -3.79 32.76 -13.06
N SER A 120 -3.13 31.68 -13.48
CA SER A 120 -3.59 30.32 -13.16
C SER A 120 -3.80 30.12 -11.65
N ALA A 121 -5.07 29.96 -11.25
CA ALA A 121 -5.47 29.72 -9.89
C ALA A 121 -5.73 28.22 -9.68
N TYR A 122 -5.55 27.75 -8.45
CA TYR A 122 -5.62 26.34 -8.09
C TYR A 122 -6.51 26.13 -6.89
N PHE A 123 -7.31 25.06 -6.92
CA PHE A 123 -8.21 24.69 -5.83
C PHE A 123 -7.45 24.21 -4.58
N VAL A 124 -7.90 24.66 -3.41
CA VAL A 124 -7.37 24.27 -2.10
C VAL A 124 -8.42 23.51 -1.30
N ASP A 125 -9.58 24.12 -1.06
CA ASP A 125 -10.69 23.53 -0.34
C ASP A 125 -11.97 24.35 -0.56
N PHE A 126 -12.98 24.10 0.27
CA PHE A 126 -14.18 24.91 0.33
C PHE A 126 -14.21 25.65 1.66
N PHE A 127 -14.56 26.93 1.63
CA PHE A 127 -15.02 27.64 2.83
C PHE A 127 -16.41 27.10 3.27
N ASP A 128 -16.85 27.50 4.45
CA ASP A 128 -18.07 27.00 5.13
C ASP A 128 -19.31 26.91 4.22
N GLU A 129 -19.52 27.87 3.31
CA GLU A 129 -20.67 27.94 2.40
C GLU A 129 -20.42 27.32 1.01
N LEU A 130 -19.49 26.36 0.89
CA LEU A 130 -19.09 25.75 -0.38
C LEU A 130 -18.52 26.75 -1.40
N GLN A 131 -18.02 27.89 -0.93
CA GLN A 131 -17.27 28.81 -1.77
C GLN A 131 -15.88 28.21 -2.03
N PRO A 132 -15.46 28.03 -3.30
CA PRO A 132 -14.16 27.46 -3.61
C PRO A 132 -13.06 28.41 -3.17
N HIS A 133 -12.13 27.89 -2.38
CA HIS A 133 -10.92 28.58 -1.98
C HIS A 133 -9.82 28.27 -3.00
N LEU A 134 -9.21 29.33 -3.54
CA LEU A 134 -8.24 29.27 -4.61
C LEU A 134 -6.95 29.98 -4.23
N VAL A 135 -5.81 29.46 -4.70
CA VAL A 135 -4.50 30.09 -4.60
C VAL A 135 -3.91 30.33 -5.98
N TYR A 136 -3.17 31.42 -6.16
CA TYR A 136 -2.48 31.69 -7.42
C TYR A 136 -1.14 30.95 -7.49
N GLY A 137 -0.97 30.13 -8.53
CA GLY A 137 0.22 29.31 -8.73
C GLY A 137 0.20 27.98 -7.96
N LEU A 138 1.08 27.06 -8.38
CA LEU A 138 1.24 25.75 -7.74
C LEU A 138 2.03 25.88 -6.44
N SER A 139 1.37 25.72 -5.30
CA SER A 139 1.98 25.73 -3.96
C SER A 139 1.73 24.43 -3.20
N GLY A 140 2.27 24.34 -1.98
CA GLY A 140 2.00 23.22 -1.06
C GLY A 140 0.57 23.20 -0.53
N GLU A 141 -0.16 24.31 -0.62
CA GLU A 141 -1.55 24.44 -0.15
C GLU A 141 -2.56 23.88 -1.16
N VAL A 142 -2.15 23.73 -2.42
CA VAL A 142 -3.01 23.19 -3.49
C VAL A 142 -3.43 21.77 -3.16
N MET A 143 -4.74 21.52 -3.26
CA MET A 143 -5.31 20.19 -3.07
C MET A 143 -4.86 19.28 -4.21
N ARG A 144 -4.32 18.12 -3.82
CA ARG A 144 -3.92 17.08 -4.77
C ARG A 144 -4.80 15.86 -4.60
N PHE A 145 -5.24 15.31 -5.72
CA PHE A 145 -6.08 14.13 -5.79
C PHE A 145 -5.27 12.94 -6.30
N ASP A 146 -5.54 11.77 -5.74
CA ASP A 146 -4.95 10.49 -6.14
C ASP A 146 -5.49 9.98 -7.49
N SER A 147 -6.65 10.48 -7.94
CA SER A 147 -7.22 10.16 -9.24
C SER A 147 -7.78 11.38 -9.98
N GLU A 148 -7.77 11.28 -11.31
CA GLU A 148 -8.35 12.28 -12.21
C GLU A 148 -9.86 12.43 -11.96
N ASP A 149 -10.56 11.32 -11.71
CA ASP A 149 -12.01 11.30 -11.45
C ASP A 149 -12.39 12.12 -10.21
N LYS A 150 -11.60 12.04 -9.13
CA LYS A 150 -11.84 12.85 -7.93
C LYS A 150 -11.61 14.34 -8.20
N ALA A 151 -10.58 14.69 -8.97
CA ALA A 151 -10.36 16.07 -9.39
C ALA A 151 -11.49 16.59 -10.31
N ASN A 152 -11.98 15.75 -11.23
CA ASN A 152 -13.11 16.08 -12.12
C ASN A 152 -14.43 16.26 -11.35
N ALA A 153 -14.62 15.53 -10.25
CA ALA A 153 -15.77 15.75 -9.36
C ALA A 153 -15.73 17.17 -8.75
N ILE A 154 -14.55 17.67 -8.38
CA ILE A 154 -14.40 19.04 -7.90
C ILE A 154 -14.69 20.06 -9.01
N VAL A 155 -14.14 19.88 -10.22
CA VAL A 155 -14.47 20.73 -11.39
C VAL A 155 -15.99 20.83 -11.60
N THR A 156 -16.69 19.71 -11.42
CA THR A 156 -18.16 19.66 -11.53
C THR A 156 -18.84 20.45 -10.40
N LEU A 157 -18.34 20.36 -9.16
CA LEU A 157 -18.90 21.07 -8.01
C LEU A 157 -18.69 22.60 -8.07
N ILE A 158 -17.54 23.03 -8.56
CA ILE A 158 -17.20 24.46 -8.70
C ILE A 158 -17.69 25.05 -10.05
N GLU A 159 -18.22 24.20 -10.93
CA GLU A 159 -18.72 24.52 -12.28
C GLU A 159 -17.69 25.24 -13.18
N CYS A 160 -16.39 25.11 -12.90
CA CYS A 160 -15.33 25.76 -13.65
C CYS A 160 -13.97 25.07 -13.49
N GLY A 161 -13.01 25.44 -14.35
CA GLY A 161 -11.65 24.93 -14.32
C GLY A 161 -11.41 23.65 -15.13
N THR A 162 -10.19 23.14 -15.03
CA THR A 162 -9.69 21.95 -15.71
C THR A 162 -8.82 21.14 -14.76
N VAL A 163 -8.75 19.84 -14.98
CA VAL A 163 -7.85 18.96 -14.24
C VAL A 163 -6.49 18.93 -14.95
N GLU A 164 -5.41 19.10 -14.20
CA GLU A 164 -4.05 18.88 -14.71
C GLU A 164 -3.27 17.93 -13.79
N LYS A 165 -2.34 17.19 -14.39
CA LYS A 165 -1.42 16.29 -13.70
C LYS A 165 -0.12 17.04 -13.40
N VAL A 166 0.31 17.02 -12.14
CA VAL A 166 1.56 17.62 -11.66
C VAL A 166 2.59 16.59 -11.24
#